data_AF-F4QTX4-F1
#
_entry.id   AF-F4QTX4-F1
#
_cell.length_a   1.000
_cell.length_b   1.000
_cell.length_c   1.000
_cell.angle_alpha   90.00
_cell.angle_beta   90.00
_cell.angle_gamma   90.00
#
_symmetry.space_group_name_H-M   'P 1'
#
loop_
_entity.id
_entity.type
_entity.pdbx_description
1 polymer ?
#
loop_
_entity_poly.entity_id
_entity_poly.type
_entity_poly.pdbx_seq_one_letter_code
_entity_poly.pdbx_strand_id
1 'polypeptide(L)'
;MIKTLSRLNVKTFLSRFARERHGAAIVEFALIVPVLLGVLAAVDDLSAVTMKEKAMRSSVSSAAQYVMRGGSDLSVARQIVLSSWTPETEDATVSAVKSCYCGSVAATCSNVCTDASIPQAYVRVSIVQPYDGWYTDTSIVAQQEVRVRWGGVSGATHRARRRWNSPWSHRC
;
A
#
# COMPACT_ATOMS: atom_id res chain seq x y z
N MET A 1 -15.70 -41.33 24.91
CA MET A 1 -14.80 -42.24 24.15
C MET A 1 -13.58 -41.44 23.71
N ILE A 2 -12.62 -41.19 24.62
CA ILE A 2 -11.38 -40.45 24.36
C ILE A 2 -10.27 -41.29 24.99
N LYS A 3 -9.51 -42.04 24.17
CA LYS A 3 -8.41 -42.88 24.66
C LYS A 3 -7.24 -41.98 25.02
N THR A 4 -6.92 -41.98 26.31
CA THR A 4 -5.66 -41.58 26.93
C THR A 4 -4.45 -41.88 26.03
N LEU A 5 -3.85 -40.83 25.47
CA LEU A 5 -2.56 -40.91 24.81
C LEU A 5 -1.46 -41.04 25.87
N SER A 6 -0.75 -42.14 25.73
CA SER A 6 0.46 -42.58 26.41
C SER A 6 1.35 -41.48 27.00
N ARG A 7 1.64 -41.61 28.30
CA ARG A 7 2.87 -41.08 28.90
C ARG A 7 4.07 -41.79 28.25
N LEU A 8 4.51 -41.30 27.09
CA LEU A 8 5.78 -41.73 26.50
C LEU A 8 6.90 -41.26 27.43
N ASN A 9 7.57 -42.22 28.05
CA ASN A 9 8.68 -41.97 28.97
C ASN A 9 9.89 -41.46 28.17
N VAL A 10 9.96 -40.14 28.02
CA VAL A 10 10.95 -39.38 27.24
C VAL A 10 12.39 -39.79 27.57
N LYS A 11 12.67 -40.17 28.83
CA LYS A 11 13.98 -40.66 29.27
C LYS A 11 14.41 -41.95 28.55
N THR A 12 13.51 -42.91 28.41
CA THR A 12 13.81 -44.19 27.77
C THR A 12 13.99 -44.02 26.26
N PHE A 13 13.22 -43.10 25.66
CA PHE A 13 13.32 -42.76 24.24
C PHE A 13 14.66 -42.08 23.92
N LEU A 14 15.07 -41.08 24.72
CA LEU A 14 16.37 -40.40 24.58
C LEU A 14 17.56 -41.35 24.77
N SER A 15 17.49 -42.30 25.70
CA SER A 15 18.58 -43.27 25.94
C SER A 15 18.80 -44.25 24.78
N ARG A 16 17.73 -44.56 24.02
CA ARG A 16 17.81 -45.43 22.83
C ARG A 16 18.40 -44.69 21.63
N PHE A 17 18.04 -43.42 21.43
CA PHE A 17 18.62 -42.57 20.39
C PHE A 17 20.11 -42.32 20.61
N ALA A 18 20.56 -42.18 21.87
CA ALA A 18 21.96 -41.98 22.19
C ALA A 18 22.88 -43.20 21.91
N ARG A 19 22.32 -44.41 21.72
CA ARG A 19 23.08 -45.65 21.50
C ARG A 19 23.30 -45.97 20.02
N GLU A 20 22.61 -45.30 19.11
CA GLU A 20 22.64 -45.53 17.66
C GLU A 20 23.62 -44.57 16.96
N ARG A 21 24.75 -45.08 16.45
CA ARG A 21 25.78 -44.26 15.77
C ARG A 21 25.43 -43.89 14.32
N HIS A 22 24.39 -44.49 13.74
CA HIS A 22 23.93 -44.20 12.38
C HIS A 22 22.87 -43.09 12.34
N GLY A 23 22.46 -42.54 13.48
CA GLY A 23 21.45 -41.49 13.61
C GLY A 23 22.01 -40.06 13.79
N ALA A 24 23.33 -39.87 13.83
CA ALA A 24 23.94 -38.56 14.09
C ALA A 24 23.50 -37.49 13.07
N ALA A 25 23.42 -37.84 11.79
CA ALA A 25 22.96 -36.93 10.73
C ALA A 25 21.50 -36.49 10.91
N ILE A 26 20.62 -37.35 11.45
CA ILE A 26 19.23 -36.98 11.74
C ILE A 26 19.17 -35.99 12.90
N VAL A 27 20.02 -36.14 13.91
CA VAL A 27 20.09 -35.22 15.05
C VAL A 27 20.64 -33.85 14.62
N GLU A 28 21.68 -33.83 13.80
CA GLU A 28 22.22 -32.59 13.23
C GLU A 28 21.18 -31.87 12.36
N PHE A 29 20.48 -32.61 11.49
CA PHE A 29 19.42 -32.04 10.66
C PHE A 29 18.23 -31.56 11.50
N ALA A 30 17.82 -32.31 12.52
CA ALA A 30 16.74 -31.92 13.42
C ALA A 30 17.03 -30.61 14.18
N LEU A 31 18.31 -30.28 14.40
CA LEU A 31 18.71 -29.00 15.00
C LEU A 31 18.75 -27.85 13.99
N ILE A 32 19.13 -28.12 12.73
CA ILE A 32 19.27 -27.08 11.69
C ILE A 32 17.93 -26.70 11.05
N VAL A 33 17.04 -27.67 10.83
CA VAL A 33 15.70 -27.47 10.23
C VAL A 33 14.88 -26.36 10.88
N PRO A 34 14.70 -26.28 12.21
CA PRO A 34 13.89 -25.22 12.81
C PRO A 34 14.46 -23.82 12.55
N VAL A 35 15.79 -23.69 12.46
CA VAL A 35 16.44 -22.41 12.11
C VAL A 35 16.15 -22.05 10.66
N LEU A 36 16.29 -23.01 9.73
CA LEU A 36 15.98 -22.81 8.31
C LEU A 36 14.50 -22.43 8.10
N LEU A 37 13.58 -23.11 8.78
CA LEU A 37 12.14 -22.79 8.70
C LEU A 37 11.85 -21.39 9.23
N GLY A 38 12.50 -20.98 10.32
CA GLY A 38 12.39 -19.62 10.84
C GLY A 38 12.83 -18.56 9.82
N VAL A 39 13.98 -18.78 9.16
CA VAL A 39 14.49 -17.89 8.11
C VAL A 39 13.54 -17.85 6.91
N LEU A 40 13.01 -18.99 6.46
CA LEU A 40 12.07 -19.04 5.35
C LEU A 40 10.79 -18.26 5.65
N ALA A 41 10.23 -18.41 6.86
CA ALA A 41 9.07 -17.64 7.28
C ALA A 41 9.36 -16.13 7.30
N ALA A 42 10.58 -15.72 7.70
CA ALA A 42 10.95 -14.30 7.71
C ALA A 42 11.10 -13.73 6.29
N VAL A 43 11.66 -14.51 5.37
CA VAL A 43 11.76 -14.12 3.95
C VAL A 43 10.37 -14.00 3.32
N ASP A 44 9.47 -14.92 3.62
CA ASP A 44 8.09 -14.89 3.14
C ASP A 44 7.38 -13.60 3.60
N ASP A 45 7.47 -13.28 4.90
CA ASP A 45 6.88 -12.07 5.50
C ASP A 45 7.41 -10.78 4.84
N LEU A 46 8.73 -10.69 4.67
CA LEU A 46 9.36 -9.55 3.99
C LEU A 46 8.94 -9.44 2.51
N SER A 47 8.83 -10.58 1.82
CA SER A 47 8.42 -10.61 0.41
C SER A 47 6.99 -10.11 0.25
N ALA A 48 6.07 -10.52 1.14
CA ALA A 48 4.69 -10.09 1.13
C ALA A 48 4.58 -8.56 1.35
N VAL A 49 5.26 -8.02 2.37
CA VAL A 49 5.25 -6.57 2.65
C VAL A 49 5.74 -5.77 1.44
N THR A 50 6.88 -6.17 0.86
CA THR A 50 7.46 -5.43 -0.27
C THR A 50 6.62 -5.53 -1.55
N MET A 51 5.97 -6.66 -1.81
CA MET A 51 5.05 -6.81 -2.95
C MET A 51 3.80 -5.93 -2.76
N LYS A 52 3.21 -5.93 -1.57
CA LYS A 52 2.05 -5.10 -1.23
C LYS A 52 2.39 -3.61 -1.35
N GLU A 53 3.53 -3.18 -0.84
CA GLU A 53 4.00 -1.79 -0.95
C GLU A 53 4.17 -1.35 -2.41
N LYS A 54 4.77 -2.19 -3.26
CA LYS A 54 4.94 -1.89 -4.69
C LYS A 54 3.61 -1.75 -5.40
N ALA A 55 2.66 -2.65 -5.14
CA ALA A 55 1.31 -2.59 -5.71
C ALA A 55 0.61 -1.28 -5.31
N MET A 56 0.64 -0.92 -4.03
CA MET A 56 0.06 0.31 -3.53
C MET A 56 0.72 1.56 -4.14
N ARG A 57 2.06 1.62 -4.20
CA ARG A 57 2.80 2.73 -4.82
C ARG A 57 2.45 2.91 -6.30
N SER A 58 2.30 1.80 -7.03
CA SER A 58 1.86 1.83 -8.44
C SER A 58 0.47 2.47 -8.58
N SER A 59 -0.48 2.09 -7.73
CA SER A 59 -1.85 2.62 -7.75
C SER A 59 -1.92 4.09 -7.38
N VAL A 60 -1.18 4.50 -6.35
CA VAL A 60 -1.05 5.91 -5.97
C VAL A 60 -0.42 6.73 -7.12
N SER A 61 0.55 6.17 -7.83
CA SER A 61 1.17 6.82 -9.00
C SER A 61 0.18 7.02 -10.15
N SER A 62 -0.71 6.06 -10.42
CA SER A 62 -1.78 6.22 -11.40
C SER A 62 -2.73 7.37 -11.05
N ALA A 63 -3.12 7.49 -9.78
CA ALA A 63 -3.93 8.61 -9.30
C ALA A 63 -3.16 9.95 -9.38
N ALA A 64 -1.87 9.94 -9.04
CA ALA A 64 -1.00 11.10 -9.19
C ALA A 64 -0.91 11.56 -10.65
N GLN A 65 -0.83 10.64 -11.62
CA GLN A 65 -0.85 10.97 -13.04
C GLN A 65 -2.17 11.62 -13.49
N TYR A 66 -3.31 11.16 -12.98
CA TYR A 66 -4.60 11.82 -13.23
C TYR A 66 -4.59 13.28 -12.74
N VAL A 67 -4.07 13.50 -11.55
CA VAL A 67 -3.94 14.85 -10.98
C VAL A 67 -2.96 15.71 -11.78
N MET A 68 -1.81 15.15 -12.18
CA MET A 68 -0.83 15.85 -13.04
C MET A 68 -1.40 16.23 -14.42
N ARG A 69 -2.33 15.44 -14.95
CA ARG A 69 -3.06 15.73 -16.20
C ARG A 69 -4.16 16.80 -16.03
N GLY A 70 -4.31 17.35 -14.83
CA GLY A 70 -5.28 18.41 -14.52
C GLY A 70 -6.60 17.91 -13.92
N GLY A 71 -6.66 16.64 -13.49
CA GLY A 71 -7.79 16.12 -12.73
C GLY A 71 -7.99 16.87 -11.41
N SER A 72 -9.18 17.42 -11.20
CA SER A 72 -9.52 18.20 -10.00
C SER A 72 -10.42 17.47 -9.00
N ASP A 73 -11.04 16.35 -9.42
CA ASP A 73 -11.96 15.58 -8.60
C ASP A 73 -11.19 14.53 -7.78
N LEU A 74 -11.15 14.73 -6.47
CA LEU A 74 -10.47 13.82 -5.54
C LEU A 74 -11.21 12.48 -5.40
N SER A 75 -12.53 12.43 -5.67
CA SER A 75 -13.28 11.18 -5.64
C SER A 75 -12.88 10.27 -6.81
N VAL A 76 -12.67 10.84 -8.00
CA VAL A 76 -12.15 10.13 -9.17
C VAL A 76 -10.72 9.64 -8.91
N ALA A 77 -9.88 10.47 -8.29
CA ALA A 77 -8.53 10.04 -7.91
C ALA A 77 -8.56 8.82 -6.97
N ARG A 78 -9.49 8.78 -5.98
CA ARG A 78 -9.67 7.62 -5.11
C ARG A 78 -10.17 6.39 -5.87
N GLN A 79 -11.12 6.57 -6.80
CA GLN A 79 -11.63 5.47 -7.62
C GLN A 79 -10.53 4.86 -8.52
N ILE A 80 -9.63 5.68 -9.07
CA ILE A 80 -8.47 5.20 -9.84
C ILE A 80 -7.55 4.31 -8.99
N VAL A 81 -7.35 4.67 -7.72
CA VAL A 81 -6.62 3.82 -6.78
C VAL A 81 -7.33 2.49 -6.57
N LEU A 82 -8.62 2.53 -6.24
CA LEU A 82 -9.43 1.33 -5.97
C LEU A 82 -9.63 0.44 -7.21
N SER A 83 -9.55 0.99 -8.42
CA SER A 83 -9.60 0.20 -9.65
C SER A 83 -8.26 -0.45 -10.00
N SER A 84 -7.16 0.08 -9.47
CA SER A 84 -5.79 -0.38 -9.77
C SER A 84 -5.22 -1.27 -8.68
N TRP A 85 -5.82 -1.25 -7.48
CA TRP A 85 -5.44 -2.06 -6.34
C TRP A 85 -6.68 -2.50 -5.57
N THR A 86 -6.74 -3.80 -5.29
CA THR A 86 -7.79 -4.41 -4.48
C THR A 86 -7.33 -4.47 -3.02
N PRO A 87 -8.09 -3.89 -2.08
CA PRO A 87 -7.79 -4.03 -0.66
C PRO A 87 -7.95 -5.50 -0.22
N GLU A 88 -7.01 -5.99 0.57
CA GLU A 88 -7.04 -7.36 1.11
C GLU A 88 -7.89 -7.47 2.39
N THR A 89 -8.01 -6.35 3.11
CA THR A 89 -8.75 -6.22 4.36
C THR A 89 -9.76 -5.09 4.24
N GLU A 90 -10.88 -5.20 4.95
CA GLU A 90 -11.93 -4.16 4.96
C GLU A 90 -11.45 -2.87 5.65
N ASP A 91 -10.46 -2.98 6.53
CA ASP A 91 -9.85 -1.86 7.26
C ASP A 91 -8.85 -1.04 6.42
N ALA A 92 -8.63 -1.42 5.16
CA ALA A 92 -7.72 -0.70 4.29
C ALA A 92 -8.35 0.65 3.85
N THR A 93 -7.60 1.74 4.02
CA THR A 93 -8.10 3.10 3.77
C THR A 93 -7.40 3.77 2.61
N VAL A 94 -8.18 4.41 1.73
CA VAL A 94 -7.68 5.24 0.63
C VAL A 94 -8.11 6.68 0.85
N SER A 95 -7.15 7.58 0.90
CA SER A 95 -7.40 9.01 1.09
C SER A 95 -6.75 9.84 -0.01
N ALA A 96 -7.44 10.90 -0.38
CA ALA A 96 -6.95 11.91 -1.32
C ALA A 96 -7.31 13.27 -0.74
N VAL A 97 -6.29 14.09 -0.48
CA VAL A 97 -6.44 15.36 0.24
C VAL A 97 -5.72 16.45 -0.54
N LYS A 98 -6.39 17.58 -0.72
CA LYS A 98 -5.80 18.78 -1.31
C LYS A 98 -5.45 19.76 -0.20
N SER A 99 -4.18 20.12 -0.11
CA SER A 99 -3.65 21.09 0.85
C SER A 99 -3.11 22.30 0.09
N CYS A 100 -3.35 23.51 0.60
CA CYS A 100 -2.81 24.72 0.00
C CYS A 100 -2.03 25.52 1.02
N TYR A 101 -0.97 26.16 0.56
CA TYR A 101 -0.06 26.93 1.41
C TYR A 101 0.22 28.31 0.80
N CYS A 102 0.20 29.32 1.65
CA CYS A 102 0.68 30.67 1.38
C CYS A 102 2.06 30.79 2.04
N GLY A 103 3.12 30.56 1.28
CA GLY A 103 4.47 30.37 1.84
C GLY A 103 4.52 29.12 2.73
N SER A 104 4.80 29.28 4.01
CA SER A 104 4.84 28.20 5.01
C SER A 104 3.52 28.01 5.79
N VAL A 105 2.49 28.83 5.52
CA VAL A 105 1.24 28.84 6.28
C VAL A 105 0.15 28.08 5.53
N ALA A 106 -0.51 27.14 6.20
CA ALA A 106 -1.66 26.43 5.64
C ALA A 106 -2.81 27.42 5.37
N ALA A 107 -3.37 27.34 4.17
CA ALA A 107 -4.39 28.25 3.68
C ALA A 107 -5.52 27.49 2.98
N THR A 108 -6.67 28.13 2.82
CA THR A 108 -7.78 27.56 2.05
C THR A 108 -7.47 27.63 0.56
N CYS A 109 -7.64 26.51 -0.14
CA CYS A 109 -7.39 26.43 -1.58
C CYS A 109 -8.30 27.32 -2.43
N SER A 110 -9.39 27.81 -1.87
CA SER A 110 -10.37 28.67 -2.53
C SER A 110 -9.85 30.09 -2.67
N ASN A 111 -9.14 30.62 -1.67
CA ASN A 111 -8.81 32.05 -1.61
C ASN A 111 -7.38 32.33 -2.09
N VAL A 112 -7.15 33.54 -2.57
CA VAL A 112 -5.80 34.07 -2.74
C VAL A 112 -5.20 34.39 -1.37
N CYS A 113 -3.87 34.41 -1.28
CA CYS A 113 -3.17 34.75 -0.07
C CYS A 113 -3.38 36.23 0.30
N THR A 114 -3.14 36.60 1.56
CA THR A 114 -3.32 37.98 2.06
C THR A 114 -2.41 39.00 1.38
N ASP A 115 -1.27 38.55 0.86
CA ASP A 115 -0.30 39.31 0.07
C ASP A 115 -0.63 39.33 -1.43
N ALA A 116 -1.85 38.91 -1.81
CA ALA A 116 -2.30 38.72 -3.19
C ALA A 116 -1.49 37.69 -4.00
N SER A 117 -0.65 36.88 -3.35
CA SER A 117 0.05 35.78 -4.03
C SER A 117 -0.87 34.59 -4.29
N ILE A 118 -0.51 33.78 -5.28
CA ILE A 118 -1.23 32.55 -5.63
C ILE A 118 -0.74 31.43 -4.69
N PRO A 119 -1.63 30.77 -3.93
CA PRO A 119 -1.19 29.73 -3.01
C PRO A 119 -0.67 28.50 -3.75
N GLN A 120 0.31 27.83 -3.15
CA GLN A 120 0.84 26.57 -3.65
C GLN A 120 -0.10 25.44 -3.25
N ALA A 121 -0.70 24.79 -4.24
CA ALA A 121 -1.60 23.67 -4.02
C ALA A 121 -0.86 22.33 -4.19
N TYR A 122 -1.11 21.42 -3.27
CA TYR A 122 -0.60 20.05 -3.26
C TYR A 122 -1.76 19.09 -3.12
N VAL A 123 -1.68 17.98 -3.85
CA VAL A 123 -2.60 16.86 -3.68
C VAL A 123 -1.78 15.69 -3.18
N ARG A 124 -2.17 15.17 -2.02
CA ARG A 124 -1.61 13.95 -1.44
C ARG A 124 -2.62 12.83 -1.63
N VAL A 125 -2.18 11.75 -2.24
CA VAL A 125 -2.93 10.50 -2.33
C VAL A 125 -2.18 9.47 -1.48
N SER A 126 -2.92 8.77 -0.62
CA SER A 126 -2.34 7.79 0.30
C SER A 126 -3.23 6.57 0.47
N ILE A 127 -2.57 5.44 0.70
CA ILE A 127 -3.17 4.15 1.05
C ILE A 127 -2.55 3.72 2.37
N VAL A 128 -3.39 3.25 3.29
CA VAL A 128 -2.96 2.60 4.53
C VAL A 128 -3.62 1.23 4.56
N GLN A 129 -2.82 0.18 4.63
CA GLN A 129 -3.28 -1.20 4.71
C GLN A 129 -2.70 -1.86 5.96
N PRO A 130 -3.52 -2.35 6.90
CA PRO A 130 -3.03 -3.18 7.99
C PRO A 130 -2.51 -4.51 7.44
N TYR A 131 -1.42 -4.98 8.02
CA TYR A 131 -0.73 -6.20 7.66
C TYR A 131 -0.45 -7.01 8.94
N ASP A 132 -1.06 -8.18 9.01
CA ASP A 132 -0.84 -9.21 10.04
C ASP A 132 0.05 -10.28 9.42
N GLY A 133 1.31 -10.29 9.85
CA GLY A 133 2.36 -11.15 9.35
C GLY A 133 2.78 -12.20 10.38
N TRP A 134 3.65 -13.12 9.98
CA TRP A 134 4.10 -14.19 10.89
C TRP A 134 4.86 -13.66 12.12
N TYR A 135 5.55 -12.52 11.96
CA TYR A 135 6.40 -11.93 13.00
C TYR A 135 6.01 -10.51 13.41
N THR A 136 5.25 -9.79 12.58
CA THR A 136 4.96 -8.37 12.83
C THR A 136 3.55 -7.99 12.41
N ASP A 137 2.86 -7.29 13.31
CA ASP A 137 1.63 -6.55 13.02
C ASP A 137 2.00 -5.10 12.71
N THR A 138 1.88 -4.71 11.45
CA THR A 138 2.25 -3.35 11.02
C THR A 138 1.22 -2.80 10.05
N SER A 139 1.28 -1.49 9.78
CA SER A 139 0.51 -0.89 8.70
C SER A 139 1.47 -0.48 7.58
N ILE A 140 1.17 -0.92 6.37
CA ILE A 140 1.94 -0.58 5.19
C ILE A 140 1.30 0.68 4.60
N VAL A 141 2.11 1.73 4.43
CA VAL A 141 1.64 3.05 3.95
C VAL A 141 2.33 3.39 2.64
N ALA A 142 1.54 3.66 1.60
CA ALA A 142 2.02 4.22 0.35
C ALA A 142 1.42 5.62 0.17
N GLN A 143 2.26 6.61 -0.11
CA GLN A 143 1.81 7.99 -0.34
C GLN A 143 2.59 8.65 -1.46
N GLN A 144 1.92 9.53 -2.19
CA GLN A 144 2.53 10.39 -3.19
C GLN A 144 1.90 11.77 -3.11
N GLU A 145 2.75 12.78 -3.15
CA GLU A 145 2.35 14.18 -3.14
C GLU A 145 2.75 14.83 -4.44
N VAL A 146 1.80 15.52 -5.06
CA VAL A 146 1.99 16.21 -6.34
C VAL A 146 1.59 17.67 -6.17
N ARG A 147 2.47 18.57 -6.59
CA ARG A 147 2.15 19.98 -6.71
C ARG A 147 1.23 20.19 -7.91
N VAL A 148 0.10 20.85 -7.70
CA VAL A 148 -0.86 21.17 -8.75
C VAL A 148 -0.97 22.67 -8.96
N ARG A 149 -1.38 23.06 -10.17
CA ARG A 149 -1.71 24.45 -10.44
C ARG A 149 -2.92 24.85 -9.59
N TRP A 150 -2.88 26.06 -9.04
CA TRP A 150 -4.01 26.62 -8.32
C TRP A 150 -5.23 26.75 -9.24
N GLY A 151 -6.35 26.18 -8.81
CA GLY A 151 -7.67 26.35 -9.40
C GLY A 151 -8.56 26.99 -8.34
N GLY A 152 -8.60 28.32 -8.32
CA GLY A 152 -9.32 29.11 -7.33
C GLY A 152 -10.85 29.01 -7.41
N VAL A 153 -11.54 29.85 -6.62
CA VAL A 153 -13.02 29.93 -6.60
C VAL A 153 -13.56 30.23 -8.00
N SER A 154 -14.02 29.20 -8.69
CA SER A 154 -14.85 29.33 -9.89
C SER A 154 -16.30 29.55 -9.46
N GLY A 155 -16.65 30.80 -9.15
CA GLY A 155 -17.97 31.36 -9.42
C GLY A 155 -17.84 32.26 -10.65
N ALA A 156 -18.44 31.84 -11.78
CA ALA A 156 -18.38 32.46 -13.12
C ALA A 156 -16.96 32.42 -13.77
N THR A 157 -16.72 32.06 -15.02
CA THR A 157 -17.52 32.05 -16.25
C THR A 157 -16.79 31.16 -17.26
N HIS A 158 -17.54 30.47 -18.12
CA HIS A 158 -17.11 29.82 -19.37
C HIS A 158 -15.64 30.01 -19.79
N ARG A 159 -14.80 28.98 -19.61
CA ARG A 159 -13.61 28.80 -20.47
C ARG A 159 -13.69 27.49 -21.20
N ALA A 160 -14.44 27.57 -22.30
CA ALA A 160 -14.34 26.78 -23.52
C ALA A 160 -13.82 25.35 -23.36
N ARG A 161 -14.76 24.39 -23.36
CA ARG A 161 -14.57 23.13 -24.09
C ARG A 161 -14.03 23.47 -25.47
N ARG A 162 -12.72 23.31 -25.70
CA ARG A 162 -12.27 22.93 -27.05
C ARG A 162 -12.71 21.50 -27.26
N ARG A 163 -14.00 21.38 -27.58
CA ARG A 163 -14.57 20.30 -28.37
C ARG A 163 -13.77 20.32 -29.68
N TRP A 164 -12.69 19.54 -29.73
CA TRP A 164 -12.11 19.14 -31.00
C TRP A 164 -13.14 18.22 -31.66
N ASN A 165 -13.98 18.88 -32.43
CA ASN A 165 -14.86 18.30 -33.42
C ASN A 165 -13.92 17.76 -34.52
N SER A 166 -13.64 16.45 -34.51
CA SER A 166 -13.04 15.79 -35.68
C SER A 166 -14.15 15.07 -36.43
N PRO A 167 -14.55 15.53 -37.62
CA PRO A 167 -15.45 14.81 -38.50
C PRO A 167 -14.63 13.79 -39.28
N TRP A 168 -14.66 12.52 -38.87
CA TRP A 168 -14.28 11.42 -39.75
C TRP A 168 -15.44 10.45 -39.83
N SER A 169 -16.33 10.79 -40.74
CA SER A 169 -17.27 9.90 -41.38
C SER A 169 -16.54 8.70 -42.00
N HIS A 170 -17.09 7.51 -41.74
CA HIS A 170 -17.27 6.40 -42.67
C HIS A 170 -16.23 6.20 -43.78
N ARG A 171 -15.50 5.09 -43.69
CA ARG A 171 -15.27 4.19 -44.84
C ARG A 171 -15.00 2.78 -44.31
N CYS A 172 -16.02 1.94 -44.43
CA CYS A 172 -15.85 0.51 -44.68
C CYS A 172 -15.38 0.33 -46.13
#